data_AF-A0A1E3H1M6-F1
#
_entry.id   AF-A0A1E3H1M6-F1
#
_cell.length_a   1.000
_cell.length_b   1.000
_cell.length_c   1.000
_cell.angle_alpha   90.00
_cell.angle_beta   90.00
_cell.angle_gamma   90.00
#
_symmetry.space_group_name_H-M   'P 1'
#
loop_
_entity.id
_entity.type
_entity.pdbx_description
1 polymer ?
#
loop_
_entity_poly.entity_id
_entity_poly.type
_entity_poly.pdbx_seq_one_letter_code
_entity_poly.pdbx_strand_id
1 'polypeptide(L)'
;MEFLLTFLGWLGFSFLVGSFAQRRGRSFGAWMIVSLLFSPLVGVIIVLLLSPIAEKTEPAIQHPEAFKLCPRCAESVKRAALVCRFCGHEFGNTPNP
;
A
#
# COMPACT_ATOMS: atom_id res chain seq x y z
N MET A 1 -42.46 -7.91 -7.06
CA MET A 1 -42.05 -8.08 -5.65
C MET A 1 -40.78 -8.92 -5.55
N GLU A 2 -40.68 -10.03 -6.29
CA GLU A 2 -39.50 -10.92 -6.23
C GLU A 2 -38.18 -10.28 -6.66
N PHE A 3 -38.15 -9.53 -7.77
CA PHE A 3 -36.93 -8.82 -8.21
C PHE A 3 -36.38 -7.82 -7.18
N LEU A 4 -37.26 -7.17 -6.40
CA LEU A 4 -36.87 -6.22 -5.38
C LEU A 4 -36.22 -6.94 -4.19
N LEU A 5 -36.77 -8.08 -3.78
CA LEU A 5 -36.19 -8.93 -2.73
C LEU A 5 -34.84 -9.51 -3.15
N THR A 6 -34.70 -9.96 -4.41
CA THR A 6 -33.42 -10.44 -4.95
C THR A 6 -32.37 -9.33 -4.96
N PHE A 7 -32.74 -8.11 -5.38
CA PHE A 7 -31.79 -6.99 -5.45
C PHE A 7 -31.37 -6.50 -4.06
N LEU A 8 -32.31 -6.37 -3.11
CA LEU A 8 -31.97 -6.01 -1.72
C LEU A 8 -31.11 -7.08 -1.04
N GLY A 9 -31.43 -8.36 -1.24
CA GLY A 9 -30.62 -9.47 -0.72
C GLY A 9 -29.20 -9.49 -1.29
N TRP A 10 -29.07 -9.26 -2.61
CA TRP A 10 -27.78 -9.19 -3.29
C TRP A 10 -26.93 -8.02 -2.78
N LEU A 11 -27.54 -6.84 -2.61
CA LEU A 11 -26.86 -5.64 -2.12
C LEU A 11 -26.35 -5.85 -0.69
N GLY A 12 -27.18 -6.46 0.18
CA GLY A 12 -26.81 -6.79 1.55
C GLY A 12 -25.66 -7.79 1.63
N PHE A 13 -25.69 -8.84 0.81
CA PHE A 13 -24.60 -9.81 0.73
C PHE A 13 -23.29 -9.17 0.27
N SER A 14 -23.32 -8.36 -0.80
CA SER A 14 -22.13 -7.66 -1.32
C SER A 14 -21.53 -6.70 -0.28
N PHE A 15 -22.38 -5.99 0.47
CA PHE A 15 -21.95 -5.12 1.56
C PHE A 15 -21.27 -5.89 2.70
N LEU A 16 -21.78 -7.09 3.04
CA LEU A 16 -21.18 -7.98 4.03
C LEU A 16 -19.78 -8.42 3.60
N VAL A 17 -19.59 -8.79 2.32
CA VAL A 17 -18.26 -9.17 1.80
C VAL A 17 -17.28 -8.01 1.89
N GLY A 18 -17.70 -6.81 1.50
CA GLY A 18 -16.89 -5.59 1.62
C GLY A 18 -16.48 -5.31 3.07
N SER A 19 -17.43 -5.43 4.01
CA SER A 19 -17.18 -5.24 5.44
C SER A 19 -16.21 -6.27 6.01
N PHE A 20 -16.29 -7.52 5.56
CA PHE A 20 -15.38 -8.59 5.95
C PHE A 20 -13.98 -8.39 5.37
N ALA A 21 -13.88 -7.93 4.12
CA ALA A 21 -12.61 -7.56 3.49
C ALA A 21 -11.94 -6.36 4.16
N GLN A 22 -12.72 -5.37 4.62
CA GLN A 22 -12.21 -4.21 5.35
C GLN A 22 -11.57 -4.61 6.68
N ARG A 23 -12.18 -5.54 7.42
CA ARG A 23 -11.59 -6.10 8.65
C ARG A 23 -10.27 -6.85 8.40
N ARG A 24 -10.00 -7.24 7.16
CA ARG A 24 -8.77 -7.92 6.72
C ARG A 24 -7.71 -6.96 6.15
N GLY A 25 -7.88 -5.65 6.34
CA GLY A 25 -6.92 -4.62 5.88
C GLY A 25 -6.98 -4.34 4.38
N ARG A 26 -8.11 -4.64 3.72
CA ARG A 26 -8.29 -4.43 2.27
C ARG A 26 -9.38 -3.41 1.98
N SER A 27 -9.29 -2.74 0.83
CA SER A 27 -10.18 -1.62 0.51
C SER A 27 -11.63 -2.07 0.37
N PHE A 28 -12.49 -1.51 1.23
CA PHE A 28 -13.94 -1.79 1.28
C PHE A 28 -14.61 -1.62 -0.09
N GLY A 29 -14.40 -0.46 -0.73
CA GLY A 29 -15.06 -0.13 -1.99
C GLY A 29 -14.65 -1.04 -3.15
N ALA A 30 -13.37 -1.40 -3.25
CA ALA A 30 -12.90 -2.28 -4.32
C ALA A 30 -13.48 -3.69 -4.18
N TRP A 31 -13.51 -4.21 -2.95
CA TRP A 31 -14.07 -5.54 -2.68
C TRP A 31 -15.58 -5.61 -2.81
N MET A 32 -16.29 -4.52 -2.50
CA MET A 32 -17.72 -4.40 -2.76
C MET A 32 -18.03 -4.42 -4.27
N ILE A 33 -17.25 -3.70 -5.09
CA ILE A 33 -17.42 -3.68 -6.56
C ILE A 33 -17.08 -5.05 -7.17
N VAL A 34 -15.99 -5.68 -6.73
CA VAL A 34 -15.61 -7.04 -7.17
C VAL A 34 -16.72 -8.04 -6.85
N SER A 35 -17.27 -7.99 -5.63
CA SER A 35 -18.37 -8.89 -5.21
C SER A 35 -19.67 -8.61 -5.97
N LEU A 36 -19.94 -7.34 -6.29
CA LEU A 36 -21.10 -6.94 -7.07
C LEU A 36 -21.00 -7.40 -8.54
N LEU A 37 -19.80 -7.38 -9.12
CA LEU A 37 -19.55 -7.73 -10.53
C LEU A 37 -19.38 -9.24 -10.77
N PHE A 38 -18.69 -9.95 -9.87
CA PHE A 38 -18.37 -11.37 -10.04
C PHE A 38 -19.28 -12.34 -9.27
N SER A 39 -20.13 -11.85 -8.36
CA SER A 39 -20.97 -12.58 -7.38
C SER A 39 -20.43 -12.55 -5.95
N PRO A 40 -21.29 -12.32 -4.94
CA PRO A 40 -20.88 -12.29 -3.53
C PRO A 40 -20.26 -13.60 -3.05
N LEU A 41 -20.65 -14.76 -3.63
CA LEU A 41 -20.04 -16.05 -3.30
C LEU A 41 -18.55 -16.08 -3.63
N VAL A 42 -18.19 -15.59 -4.82
CA VAL A 42 -16.80 -15.55 -5.29
C VAL A 42 -16.01 -14.57 -4.42
N GLY A 43 -16.58 -13.41 -4.12
CA GLY A 43 -15.98 -12.41 -3.23
C GLY A 43 -15.60 -13.00 -1.86
N VAL A 44 -16.54 -13.69 -1.19
CA VAL A 44 -16.28 -14.31 0.12
C VAL A 44 -15.16 -15.35 0.06
N ILE A 45 -15.20 -16.25 -0.94
CA ILE A 45 -14.20 -17.31 -1.09
C ILE A 45 -12.79 -16.71 -1.21
N ILE A 46 -12.63 -15.67 -2.04
CA ILE A 46 -11.31 -15.05 -2.23
C ILE A 46 -10.84 -14.34 -0.95
N VAL A 47 -11.72 -13.63 -0.21
CA VAL A 47 -11.35 -12.99 1.08
C VAL A 47 -10.96 -14.03 2.15
N LEU A 48 -11.58 -15.22 2.14
CA LEU A 48 -11.22 -16.29 3.07
C LEU A 48 -9.87 -16.92 2.75
N LEU A 49 -9.58 -17.12 1.46
CA LEU A 49 -8.30 -17.67 0.99
C LEU A 49 -7.14 -16.69 1.14
N LEU A 50 -7.41 -15.38 1.06
CA LEU A 50 -6.41 -14.35 1.26
C LEU A 50 -6.11 -14.16 2.75
N SER A 51 -4.82 -14.20 3.09
CA SER A 51 -4.36 -13.79 4.41
C SER A 51 -4.68 -12.30 4.67
N PRO A 52 -4.97 -11.92 5.93
CA PRO A 52 -5.10 -10.51 6.29
C PRO A 52 -3.86 -9.77 5.82
N ILE A 53 -4.04 -8.66 5.12
CA ILE A 53 -2.94 -7.74 4.91
C ILE A 53 -2.72 -7.13 6.28
N ALA A 54 -1.62 -7.50 6.94
CA ALA A 54 -1.04 -6.61 7.93
C ALA A 54 -0.85 -5.31 7.18
N GLU A 55 -1.65 -4.28 7.50
CA GLU A 55 -1.49 -2.95 6.96
C GLU A 55 -0.01 -2.62 7.11
N LYS A 56 0.74 -2.77 6.02
CA LYS A 56 1.90 -1.93 5.81
C LYS A 56 1.26 -0.57 5.68
N THR A 57 1.08 0.08 6.82
CA THR A 57 1.37 1.49 6.91
C THR A 57 2.66 1.64 6.13
N GLU A 58 2.52 2.06 4.90
CA GLU A 58 3.61 2.60 4.13
C GLU A 58 3.85 3.97 4.79
N PRO A 59 4.88 4.18 5.62
CA PRO A 59 5.74 5.29 5.31
C PRO A 59 6.58 4.80 4.14
N ALA A 60 5.99 4.73 2.94
CA ALA A 60 6.80 4.83 1.74
C ALA A 60 7.31 6.25 1.81
N ILE A 61 8.46 6.38 2.45
CA ILE A 61 9.26 7.58 2.56
C ILE A 61 9.42 8.11 1.14
N GLN A 62 8.55 9.03 0.76
CA GLN A 62 8.77 9.95 -0.34
C GLN A 62 9.79 10.98 0.15
N HIS A 63 11.01 10.53 0.46
CA HIS A 63 12.12 11.44 0.30
C HIS A 63 12.52 11.32 -1.16
N PRO A 64 12.34 12.37 -2.00
CA PRO A 64 13.10 12.42 -3.24
C PRO A 64 14.55 12.18 -2.81
N GLU A 65 15.14 11.12 -3.31
CA GLU A 65 16.47 10.68 -2.91
C GLU A 65 17.45 11.78 -3.24
N ALA A 66 17.65 12.69 -2.29
CA ALA A 66 18.41 13.90 -2.50
C ALA A 66 19.86 13.47 -2.69
N PHE A 67 20.48 13.94 -3.76
CA PHE A 67 21.89 13.74 -4.03
C PHE A 67 22.67 14.99 -3.60
N LYS A 68 23.89 14.80 -3.12
CA LYS A 68 24.88 15.84 -2.87
C LYS A 68 26.11 15.57 -3.75
N LEU A 69 26.76 16.64 -4.21
CA LEU A 69 28.03 16.52 -4.92
C LEU A 69 29.15 16.33 -3.90
N CYS A 70 30.06 15.39 -4.17
CA CYS A 70 31.24 15.21 -3.35
C CYS A 70 32.24 16.36 -3.61
N PRO A 71 32.73 17.10 -2.60
CA PRO A 71 33.67 18.21 -2.81
C PRO A 71 35.07 17.75 -3.27
N ARG A 72 35.37 16.45 -3.17
CA ARG A 72 36.67 15.87 -3.55
C ARG A 72 36.72 15.38 -4.98
N CYS A 73 35.68 14.68 -5.44
CA CYS A 73 35.66 14.06 -6.77
C CYS A 73 34.52 14.55 -7.67
N ALA A 74 33.70 15.50 -7.20
CA ALA A 74 32.55 16.07 -7.90
C ALA A 74 31.46 15.06 -8.31
N GLU A 75 31.53 13.82 -7.83
CA GLU A 75 30.57 12.79 -8.17
C GLU A 75 29.26 12.97 -7.38
N SER A 76 28.15 12.51 -7.97
CA SER A 76 26.84 12.53 -7.31
C SER A 76 26.70 11.39 -6.30
N VAL A 77 26.48 11.72 -5.03
CA VAL A 77 26.38 10.75 -3.93
C VAL A 77 25.09 10.97 -3.18
N LYS A 78 24.46 9.90 -2.69
CA LYS A 78 23.26 10.01 -1.84
C LYS A 78 23.54 10.96 -0.67
N ARG A 79 22.60 11.85 -0.34
CA ARG A 79 22.76 12.83 0.75
C ARG A 79 23.05 12.16 2.10
N ALA A 80 22.45 11.00 2.32
CA ALA A 80 22.65 10.16 3.50
C ALA A 80 24.00 9.42 3.55
N ALA A 81 24.83 9.47 2.50
CA ALA A 81 26.14 8.82 2.52
C ALA A 81 27.09 9.53 3.50
N LEU A 82 27.65 8.75 4.43
CA LEU A 82 28.72 9.18 5.33
C LEU A 82 30.09 9.15 4.65
N VAL A 83 30.26 8.29 3.64
CA VAL A 83 31.51 8.16 2.87
C VAL A 83 31.19 8.09 1.39
N CYS A 84 31.96 8.79 0.57
CA CYS A 84 31.84 8.75 -0.89
C CYS A 84 32.32 7.40 -1.44
N ARG A 85 31.46 6.68 -2.19
CA ARG A 85 31.79 5.37 -2.78
C ARG A 85 32.91 5.43 -3.84
N PHE A 86 33.13 6.60 -4.43
CA PHE A 86 34.06 6.77 -5.55
C PHE A 86 35.46 7.16 -5.09
N CYS A 87 35.58 8.09 -4.14
CA CYS A 87 36.88 8.61 -3.70
C CYS A 87 37.19 8.40 -2.22
N GLY A 88 36.27 7.82 -1.44
CA GLY A 88 36.47 7.57 0.00
C GLY A 88 36.38 8.81 0.89
N HIS A 89 35.95 9.97 0.37
CA HIS A 89 35.78 11.17 1.19
C HIS A 89 34.71 10.99 2.26
N GLU A 90 35.07 11.22 3.51
CA GLU A 90 34.16 11.18 4.66
C GLU A 90 33.43 12.50 4.82
N PHE A 91 32.10 12.46 4.73
CA PHE A 91 31.23 13.59 5.03
C PHE A 91 31.05 13.65 6.54
N GLY A 92 31.60 14.70 7.19
CA GLY A 92 31.46 14.90 8.63
C GLY A 92 29.99 14.87 9.06
N ASN A 93 29.67 13.98 10.01
CA ASN A 93 28.32 13.75 10.48
C ASN A 93 27.87 14.89 11.43
N THR A 94 27.34 15.96 10.87
CA THR A 94 26.36 16.76 11.60
C THR A 94 25.00 16.41 10.99
N PRO A 95 24.17 15.60 11.64
CA PRO A 95 22.77 15.51 11.24
C PRO A 95 22.20 16.93 11.39
N ASN A 96 21.87 17.53 10.26
CA ASN A 96 21.18 18.82 10.22
C ASN A 96 19.91 18.71 11.09
N PRO A 97 19.65 19.65 12.02
CA PRO A 97 18.44 19.62 12.85
C PRO A 97 17.16 19.62 12.01
#